data_AF-A0A535WBF1-F1
#
_entry.id   AF-A0A535WBF1-F1
#
_cell.length_a   1.000
_cell.length_b   1.000
_cell.length_c   1.000
_cell.angle_alpha   90.00
_cell.angle_beta   90.00
_cell.angle_gamma   90.00
#
_symmetry.space_group_name_H-M   'P 1'
#
loop_
_entity.id
_entity.type
_entity.pdbx_description
1 polymer ?
#
loop_
_entity_poly.entity_id
_entity_poly.type
_entity_poly.pdbx_seq_one_letter_code
_entity_poly.pdbx_strand_id
1 'polypeptide(L)' 'MKFSELAAQLDQMEATRSRNELVRILSDVYRACSADELGPVTYLTQGRLAPFFEPVEIGLGERLLMTAIAAAY' A
#
# COMPACT_ATOMS: atom_id res chain seq x y z
N MET A 1 -8.05 1.25 -9.18
CA MET A 1 -8.01 -0.18 -8.85
C MET A 1 -8.69 -0.46 -7.51
N LYS A 2 -9.18 -1.68 -7.29
CA LYS A 2 -9.70 -2.07 -5.96
C LYS A 2 -8.54 -2.25 -4.99
N PHE A 3 -8.76 -1.94 -3.71
CA PHE A 3 -7.74 -2.13 -2.67
C PHE A 3 -7.26 -3.60 -2.57
N SER A 4 -8.17 -4.57 -2.78
CA SER A 4 -7.82 -5.99 -2.79
C SER A 4 -6.84 -6.37 -3.90
N GLU A 5 -6.91 -5.69 -5.05
CA GLU A 5 -5.96 -5.91 -6.15
C GLU A 5 -4.59 -5.37 -5.78
N LEU A 6 -4.52 -4.20 -5.15
CA LEU A 6 -3.26 -3.62 -4.66
C LEU A 6 -2.64 -4.51 -3.59
N ALA A 7 -3.43 -4.99 -2.64
CA ALA A 7 -2.97 -5.89 -1.58
C ALA A 7 -2.34 -7.17 -2.15
N ALA A 8 -2.95 -7.77 -3.18
CA ALA A 8 -2.38 -8.94 -3.86
C ALA A 8 -1.04 -8.63 -4.56
N GLN A 9 -0.88 -7.44 -5.12
CA GLN A 9 0.39 -7.02 -5.72
C GLN A 9 1.48 -6.78 -4.67
N LEU A 10 1.12 -6.19 -3.52
CA LEU A 10 2.03 -6.01 -2.39
C LEU A 10 2.53 -7.36 -1.85
N ASP A 11 1.65 -8.35 -1.72
CA ASP A 11 2.03 -9.73 -1.33
C ASP A 11 3.04 -10.36 -2.31
N GLN A 12 2.85 -10.15 -3.62
CA GLN A 12 3.82 -10.59 -4.63
C GLN A 12 5.16 -9.87 -4.53
N MET A 13 5.16 -8.57 -4.21
CA MET A 13 6.39 -7.80 -3.99
C MET A 13 7.17 -8.32 -2.78
N GLU A 14 6.49 -8.68 -1.69
CA GLU A 14 7.12 -9.25 -0.49
C GLU A 14 7.68 -10.66 -0.73
N ALA A 15 7.02 -11.47 -1.57
CA ALA A 15 7.44 -12.83 -1.86
C ALA A 15 8.72 -12.91 -2.72
N THR A 16 9.07 -11.85 -3.48
CA THR A 16 10.22 -11.86 -4.39
C THR A 16 11.48 -11.27 -3.76
N ARG A 17 12.64 -11.85 -4.10
CA ARG A 17 13.96 -11.29 -3.78
C ARG A 17 14.64 -10.65 -5.00
N SER A 18 14.05 -10.78 -6.18
CA SER A 18 14.62 -10.27 -7.42
C SER A 18 14.26 -8.80 -7.59
N ARG A 19 15.26 -7.93 -7.67
CA ARG A 19 15.05 -6.50 -7.88
C ARG A 19 14.33 -6.21 -9.20
N ASN A 20 14.66 -6.93 -10.27
CA ASN A 20 14.01 -6.77 -11.57
C ASN A 20 12.54 -7.18 -11.52
N GLU A 21 12.25 -8.25 -10.78
CA GLU A 21 10.87 -8.71 -10.61
C GLU A 21 10.04 -7.73 -9.78
N LEU A 22 10.61 -7.20 -8.70
CA LEU A 22 9.98 -6.15 -7.91
C LEU A 22 9.67 -4.92 -8.77
N VAL A 23 10.62 -4.48 -9.60
CA VAL A 23 10.40 -3.36 -10.54
C VAL A 23 9.29 -3.67 -11.54
N ARG A 24 9.23 -4.91 -12.05
CA ARG A 24 8.18 -5.35 -12.97
C ARG A 24 6.79 -5.26 -12.31
N ILE A 25 6.63 -5.90 -11.14
CA ILE A 25 5.36 -5.89 -10.39
C ILE A 25 4.93 -4.45 -10.07
N LEU A 26 5.86 -3.60 -9.61
CA LEU A 26 5.56 -2.20 -9.31
C LEU A 26 5.14 -1.42 -10.57
N SER A 27 5.76 -1.70 -11.72
CA SER A 27 5.36 -1.07 -12.98
C SER A 27 3.95 -1.48 -13.42
N ASP A 28 3.58 -2.74 -13.19
CA ASP A 28 2.24 -3.26 -13.49
C ASP A 28 1.18 -2.60 -12.60
N VAL A 29 1.48 -2.38 -11.32
CA VAL A 29 0.63 -1.60 -10.41
C VAL A 29 0.39 -0.19 -10.96
N TYR A 30 1.45 0.54 -11.33
CA TYR A 30 1.29 1.91 -11.85
C TYR A 30 0.55 1.98 -13.18
N ARG A 31 0.67 0.97 -14.04
CA ARG A 31 -0.11 0.88 -15.29
C ARG A 31 -1.60 0.66 -15.06
N ALA A 32 -1.96 0.01 -13.95
CA ALA A 32 -3.35 -0.27 -13.59
C ALA A 32 -4.02 0.89 -12.81
N CYS A 33 -3.26 1.88 -12.36
CA CYS A 33 -3.77 3.04 -11.63
C CYS A 33 -4.40 4.07 -12.58
N SER A 34 -5.49 4.69 -12.15
CA SER A 34 -5.94 5.97 -12.72
C SER A 34 -5.08 7.13 -12.20
N ALA A 35 -5.16 8.30 -12.84
CA ALA A 35 -4.30 9.43 -12.53
C ALA A 35 -4.44 9.94 -11.08
N ASP A 36 -5.65 9.89 -10.53
CA ASP A 36 -5.98 10.24 -9.15
C ASP A 36 -5.48 9.21 -8.12
N GLU A 37 -5.25 7.98 -8.54
CA GLU A 37 -4.76 6.90 -7.68
C GLU A 37 -3.24 6.89 -7.53
N LEU A 38 -2.51 7.48 -8.50
CA LEU A 38 -1.04 7.46 -8.52
C LEU A 38 -0.42 7.99 -7.23
N GLY A 39 -0.90 9.12 -6.72
CA GLY A 39 -0.41 9.72 -5.48
C GLY A 39 -0.60 8.79 -4.28
N PRO A 40 -1.85 8.42 -3.94
CA PRO A 40 -2.14 7.49 -2.85
C PRO A 40 -1.38 6.17 -2.95
N VAL A 41 -1.34 5.52 -4.13
CA VAL A 41 -0.65 4.24 -4.32
C VAL A 41 0.87 4.39 -4.11
N THR A 42 1.47 5.50 -4.55
CA THR A 42 2.89 5.78 -4.34
C THR A 42 3.24 5.84 -2.86
N TYR A 43 2.41 6.46 -2.03
CA TYR A 43 2.67 6.55 -0.59
C TYR A 43 2.31 5.26 0.15
N LEU A 44 1.22 4.58 -0.25
CA LEU A 44 0.82 3.31 0.35
C LEU A 44 1.87 2.22 0.15
N THR A 45 2.47 2.13 -1.03
CA THR A 45 3.59 1.19 -1.30
C THR A 45 4.83 1.47 -0.43
N GLN A 46 4.93 2.66 0.17
CA GLN A 46 5.99 3.06 1.10
C GLN A 46 5.55 2.99 2.57
N GLY A 47 4.34 2.48 2.86
CA GLY A 47 3.77 2.41 4.20
C GLY A 47 3.31 3.76 4.75
N ARG A 48 2.89 4.70 3.89
CA ARG A 48 2.54 6.09 4.24
C ARG A 48 1.22 6.52 3.62
N LEU A 49 0.63 7.59 4.15
CA LEU A 49 -0.55 8.25 3.54
C LEU A 49 -0.17 9.49 2.73
N ALA A 50 0.96 10.11 3.05
CA ALA A 50 1.37 11.41 2.54
C ALA A 50 2.90 11.52 2.52
N PRO A 51 3.47 12.50 1.79
CA PRO A 51 4.90 12.77 1.82
C PRO A 51 5.36 13.26 3.19
N PHE A 52 6.66 13.09 3.48
CA PHE A 52 7.26 13.37 4.80
C PHE A 52 7.12 14.80 5.32
N PHE A 53 6.97 15.79 4.44
CA PHE A 53 6.80 17.19 4.85
C PHE A 53 5.36 17.53 5.22
N GLU A 54 4.41 16.62 4.97
CA GLU A 54 3.03 16.77 5.41
C GLU A 54 2.87 16.14 6.80
N PRO A 55 2.24 16.85 7.76
CA PRO A 55 2.03 16.34 9.11
C PRO A 55 0.84 15.37 9.17
N VAL A 56 0.79 14.41 8.25
CA VAL A 56 -0.29 13.43 8.12
C VAL A 56 0.26 12.04 8.44
N GLU A 57 -0.31 11.43 9.47
CA GLU A 57 0.02 10.07 9.90
C GLU A 57 -1.21 9.17 9.83
N ILE A 58 -1.01 7.85 9.72
CA ILE A 58 -2.11 6.87 9.80
C ILE A 58 -2.79 6.95 11.17
N GLY A 59 -2.05 7.30 12.23
CA GLY A 59 -2.61 7.55 13.56
C GLY A 59 -3.17 6.30 14.25
N LEU A 60 -2.66 5.12 13.90
CA LEU A 60 -3.29 3.84 14.24
C LEU A 60 -2.45 3.09 15.28
N GLY A 61 -2.80 3.28 16.55
CA GLY A 61 -2.15 2.59 17.67
C GLY A 61 -2.50 1.09 17.70
N GLU A 62 -1.54 0.25 18.08
CA GLU A 62 -1.69 -1.23 18.08
C GLU A 62 -2.96 -1.72 18.79
N ARG A 63 -3.26 -1.19 19.99
CA ARG A 63 -4.48 -1.55 20.74
C ARG A 63 -5.76 -1.17 20.01
N LEU A 64 -5.75 -0.02 19.33
CA LEU A 64 -6.89 0.42 18.52
C LEU A 64 -7.09 -0.52 17.33
N LEU A 65 -5.99 -0.91 16.66
CA LEU A 65 -6.03 -1.87 15.56
C LEU A 65 -6.60 -3.22 15.98
N MET A 66 -6.07 -3.79 17.07
CA MET A 66 -6.52 -5.09 17.60
C MET A 66 -8.02 -5.06 17.94
N THR A 67 -8.48 -3.98 18.57
CA THR A 67 -9.90 -3.80 18.92
C THR A 67 -10.77 -3.69 17.68
N ALA A 68 -10.33 -2.93 16.66
CA ALA A 68 -11.06 -2.78 15.41
C ALA A 68 -11.17 -4.10 14.64
N ILE A 69 -10.09 -4.89 14.59
CA ILE A 69 -10.09 -6.23 13.97
C ILE A 69 -11.05 -7.15 14.71
N ALA A 70 -11.00 -7.19 16.04
CA ALA A 70 -11.87 -8.03 16.86
C ALA A 70 -13.36 -7.69 16.69
N ALA A 71 -13.70 -6.43 16.43
CA ALA A 71 -15.08 -5.99 16.20
C ALA A 71 -15.60 -6.29 14.77
N ALA A 72 -14.69 -6.52 13.81
CA ALA A 72 -15.02 -6.80 12.42
C ALA A 72 -15.11 -8.30 12.09
N TYR A 73 -14.71 -9.17 13.02
CA TYR A 73 -14.75 -10.63 12.92
C TYR A 73 -16.09 -11.19 13.43
#